data_AF-A0A7M2QUY7-F1
#
_entry.id   AF-A0A7M2QUY7-F1
#
_cell.length_a   1.000
_cell.length_b   1.000
_cell.length_c   1.000
_cell.angle_alpha   90.00
_cell.angle_beta   90.00
_cell.angle_gamma   90.00
#
_symmetry.space_group_name_H-M   'P 1'
#
loop_
_entity.id
_entity.type
_entity.pdbx_description
1 polymer ?
#
loop_
_entity_poly.entity_id
_entity_poly.type
_entity_poly.pdbx_seq_one_letter_code
_entity_poly.pdbx_strand_id
1 'polypeptide(L)'
;MKKFLIVALVIVLLAPFCTVLIKKQLYEKRIENYLIEDMSYQKEVIQSIVCKWHFAGLPSYWVKVIFSDEPNVVYIFFPHNKDHFGPYEHSTIDGTILSTDQLKHFKSYE
;
A
#
# COMPACT_ATOMS: atom_id res chain seq x y z
N MET A 1 6.20 42.65 -5.35
CA MET A 1 5.70 42.07 -4.08
C MET A 1 4.53 41.11 -4.28
N LYS A 2 3.39 41.49 -4.90
CA LYS A 2 2.24 40.60 -5.14
C LYS A 2 2.57 39.26 -5.83
N LYS A 3 3.47 39.26 -6.83
CA LYS A 3 3.92 38.03 -7.52
C LYS A 3 4.62 37.04 -6.58
N PHE A 4 5.45 37.52 -5.65
CA PHE A 4 6.12 36.68 -4.64
C PHE A 4 5.12 36.10 -3.63
N LEU A 5 4.09 36.87 -3.26
CA LEU A 5 2.99 36.40 -2.40
C LEU A 5 2.18 35.28 -3.06
N ILE A 6 1.91 35.38 -4.37
CA ILE A 6 1.22 34.34 -5.13
C ILE A 6 2.08 33.06 -5.19
N VAL A 7 3.37 33.19 -5.48
CA VAL A 7 4.29 32.04 -5.51
C VAL A 7 4.36 31.36 -4.14
N ALA A 8 4.49 32.13 -3.05
CA ALA A 8 4.50 31.58 -1.70
C ALA A 8 3.19 30.85 -1.36
N LEU A 9 2.04 31.41 -1.75
CA LEU A 9 0.73 30.78 -1.56
C LEU A 9 0.61 29.45 -2.31
N VAL A 10 1.08 29.40 -3.57
CA VAL A 10 1.08 28.17 -4.36
C VAL A 10 1.96 27.09 -3.72
N ILE A 11 3.15 27.45 -3.22
CA ILE A 11 4.03 26.50 -2.52
C ILE A 11 3.37 25.94 -1.26
N VAL A 12 2.74 26.79 -0.46
CA VAL A 12 2.02 26.37 0.76
C VAL A 12 0.88 25.41 0.43
N LEU A 13 0.16 25.66 -0.67
CA LEU A 13 -0.92 24.78 -1.12
C LEU A 13 -0.42 23.45 -1.68
N LEU A 14 0.75 23.42 -2.34
CA LEU A 14 1.32 22.21 -2.93
C LEU A 14 2.06 21.31 -1.92
N ALA A 15 2.64 21.90 -0.87
CA ALA A 15 3.38 21.18 0.17
C ALA A 15 2.64 19.94 0.70
N PRO A 16 1.36 19.99 1.12
CA PRO A 16 0.65 18.81 1.62
C PRO A 16 0.53 17.71 0.56
N PHE A 17 0.27 18.05 -0.71
CA PHE A 17 0.17 17.05 -1.79
C PHE A 17 1.49 16.30 -1.98
N CYS A 18 2.62 17.01 -1.97
CA CYS A 18 3.95 16.40 -2.04
C CYS A 18 4.19 15.45 -0.87
N THR A 19 3.80 15.82 0.36
CA THR A 19 4.01 14.93 1.52
C THR A 19 3.22 13.63 1.43
N VAL A 20 1.99 13.67 0.89
CA VAL A 20 1.16 12.47 0.70
C VAL A 20 1.77 11.56 -0.37
N LEU A 21 2.25 12.13 -1.47
CA LEU A 21 2.91 11.37 -2.55
C LEU A 21 4.18 10.67 -2.05
N ILE A 22 5.04 11.37 -1.32
CA ILE A 22 6.27 10.79 -0.75
C ILE A 22 5.92 9.65 0.23
N LYS A 23 4.92 9.84 1.10
CA LYS A 23 4.49 8.78 2.03
C LYS A 23 3.96 7.55 1.32
N LYS A 24 3.17 7.72 0.26
CA LYS A 24 2.66 6.60 -0.55
C LYS A 24 3.81 5.76 -1.12
N GLN A 25 4.77 6.42 -1.78
CA GLN A 25 5.92 5.73 -2.37
C GLN A 25 6.79 5.03 -1.31
N LEU A 26 6.98 5.68 -0.16
CA LEU A 26 7.72 5.09 0.96
C LEU A 26 7.05 3.80 1.46
N TYR A 27 5.72 3.79 1.57
CA TYR A 27 4.98 2.64 2.03
C TYR A 27 4.90 1.52 0.99
N GLU A 28 4.74 1.85 -0.29
CA GLU A 28 4.85 0.88 -1.39
C GLU A 28 6.20 0.17 -1.35
N LYS A 29 7.28 0.95 -1.28
CA LYS A 29 8.65 0.41 -1.23
C LYS A 29 8.90 -0.43 0.02
N ARG A 30 8.33 -0.04 1.17
CA ARG A 30 8.45 -0.83 2.40
C ARG A 30 7.81 -2.21 2.24
N ILE A 31 6.62 -2.28 1.66
CA ILE A 31 5.94 -3.57 1.41
C ILE A 31 6.66 -4.36 0.33
N GLU A 32 7.14 -3.71 -0.73
CA GLU A 32 7.97 -4.35 -1.76
C GLU A 32 9.21 -5.00 -1.14
N ASN A 33 9.95 -4.25 -0.32
CA ASN A 33 11.13 -4.77 0.38
C ASN A 33 10.77 -5.93 1.32
N TYR A 34 9.71 -5.82 2.11
CA TYR A 34 9.27 -6.93 2.96
C TYR A 34 8.97 -8.20 2.14
N LEU A 35 8.25 -8.06 1.03
CA LEU A 35 7.91 -9.19 0.17
C LEU A 35 9.16 -9.81 -0.46
N ILE A 36 10.11 -9.01 -0.94
CA ILE A 36 11.30 -9.50 -1.64
C ILE A 36 12.38 -9.98 -0.67
N GLU A 37 12.73 -9.18 0.32
CA GLU A 37 13.86 -9.41 1.23
C GLU A 37 13.49 -10.40 2.33
N ASP A 38 12.35 -10.20 3.00
CA ASP A 38 11.98 -11.03 4.17
C ASP A 38 11.21 -12.28 3.76
N MET A 39 10.30 -12.15 2.79
CA MET A 39 9.45 -13.26 2.33
C MET A 39 10.01 -13.97 1.09
N SER A 40 11.15 -13.50 0.54
CA SER A 40 11.83 -14.11 -0.61
C SER A 40 10.97 -14.24 -1.88
N TYR A 41 9.97 -13.37 -2.05
CA TYR A 41 9.20 -13.31 -3.29
C TYR A 41 10.07 -12.78 -4.43
N GLN A 42 9.94 -13.41 -5.59
CA GLN A 42 10.50 -12.86 -6.82
C GLN A 42 9.68 -11.66 -7.28
N LYS A 43 10.37 -10.62 -7.78
CA LYS A 43 9.73 -9.36 -8.17
C LYS A 43 8.67 -9.57 -9.27
N GLU A 44 8.88 -10.54 -10.14
CA GLU A 44 8.01 -10.91 -11.26
C GLU A 44 6.68 -11.51 -10.80
N VAL A 45 6.63 -12.08 -9.60
CA VAL A 45 5.41 -12.62 -8.99
C VAL A 45 4.53 -11.50 -8.43
N ILE A 46 5.09 -10.32 -8.19
CA ILE A 46 4.34 -9.18 -7.70
C ILE A 46 3.81 -8.38 -8.90
N GLN A 47 2.52 -8.52 -9.18
CA GLN A 47 1.89 -7.83 -10.31
C GLN A 47 1.71 -6.34 -10.04
N SER A 48 1.29 -5.98 -8.82
CA SER A 48 0.98 -4.59 -8.47
C SER A 48 1.13 -4.35 -6.97
N ILE A 49 1.75 -3.22 -6.62
CA ILE A 49 1.79 -2.66 -5.26
C ILE A 49 1.31 -1.22 -5.34
N VAL A 50 0.19 -0.89 -4.68
CA VAL A 50 -0.38 0.46 -4.71
C VAL A 50 -0.79 0.90 -3.31
N CYS A 51 -0.22 2.01 -2.84
CA CYS A 51 -0.63 2.64 -1.60
C CYS A 51 -1.87 3.53 -1.81
N LYS A 52 -2.92 3.17 -1.07
CA LYS A 52 -4.12 3.98 -0.93
C LYS A 52 -4.03 4.79 0.35
N TRP A 53 -4.61 5.98 0.29
CA TRP A 53 -4.66 6.91 1.40
C TRP A 53 -6.04 7.54 1.47
N HIS A 54 -6.51 7.80 2.69
CA HIS A 54 -7.74 8.52 2.94
C HIS A 54 -7.49 9.68 3.91
N PHE A 55 -8.16 10.82 3.67
CA PHE A 55 -7.96 12.06 4.44
C PHE A 55 -8.60 12.00 5.84
N ALA A 56 -9.72 11.29 5.99
CA ALA A 56 -10.57 11.35 7.19
C ALA A 56 -10.71 10.01 7.93
N GLY A 57 -9.77 9.08 7.77
CA GLY A 57 -9.90 7.70 8.28
C GLY A 57 -8.61 7.15 8.88
N LEU A 58 -8.76 6.30 9.89
CA LEU A 58 -7.70 5.44 10.43
C LEU A 58 -7.97 3.99 9.98
N PRO A 59 -6.97 3.27 9.42
CA PRO A 59 -5.62 3.72 9.12
C PRO A 59 -5.57 4.63 7.89
N SER A 60 -4.83 5.74 7.97
CA SER A 60 -4.83 6.73 6.88
C SER A 60 -4.17 6.20 5.61
N TYR A 61 -3.26 5.24 5.71
CA TYR A 61 -2.57 4.61 4.57
C TYR A 61 -2.65 3.09 4.66
N TRP A 62 -2.86 2.44 3.52
CA TRP A 62 -2.78 1.00 3.37
C TRP A 62 -2.23 0.67 1.98
N VAL A 63 -1.65 -0.50 1.82
CA VAL A 63 -1.05 -0.95 0.56
C VAL A 63 -1.84 -2.13 0.04
N LYS A 64 -2.28 -2.03 -1.22
CA LYS A 64 -2.92 -3.12 -1.94
C LYS A 64 -1.86 -3.83 -2.77
N VAL A 65 -1.74 -5.13 -2.59
CA VAL A 65 -0.83 -5.99 -3.34
C VAL A 65 -1.66 -7.00 -4.14
N ILE A 66 -1.31 -7.18 -5.41
CA ILE A 66 -1.87 -8.22 -6.28
C ILE A 66 -0.68 -9.04 -6.78
N PHE A 67 -0.78 -10.37 -6.66
CA PHE A 67 0.22 -11.30 -7.14
C PHE A 67 -0.17 -11.85 -8.52
N SER A 68 0.82 -12.08 -9.37
CA SER A 68 0.64 -12.50 -10.77
C SER A 68 -0.04 -13.86 -10.90
N ASP A 69 0.11 -14.74 -9.91
CA ASP A 69 -0.47 -16.07 -9.86
C ASP A 69 -1.84 -16.13 -9.14
N GLU A 70 -2.26 -15.01 -8.54
CA GLU A 70 -3.60 -14.79 -7.97
C GLU A 70 -4.12 -13.38 -8.31
N PRO A 71 -4.31 -13.06 -9.61
CA PRO A 71 -4.60 -11.69 -10.06
C PRO A 71 -5.98 -11.19 -9.62
N ASN A 72 -6.88 -12.10 -9.21
CA ASN A 72 -8.21 -11.76 -8.70
C ASN A 72 -8.19 -11.43 -7.20
N VAL A 73 -7.08 -11.66 -6.49
CA VAL A 73 -6.98 -11.45 -5.05
C VAL A 73 -6.17 -10.19 -4.76
N VAL A 74 -6.77 -9.31 -3.97
CA VAL A 74 -6.15 -8.08 -3.47
C VAL A 74 -5.85 -8.27 -1.99
N TYR A 75 -4.58 -8.31 -1.67
CA TYR A 75 -4.09 -8.36 -0.29
C TYR A 75 -3.88 -6.95 0.25
N ILE A 76 -4.38 -6.69 1.46
CA ILE A 76 -4.32 -5.39 2.12
C ILE A 76 -3.28 -5.46 3.25
N PHE A 77 -2.26 -4.63 3.13
CA PHE A 77 -1.17 -4.49 4.09
C PHE A 77 -1.26 -3.14 4.80
N PHE A 78 -0.97 -3.13 6.10
CA PHE A 78 -0.83 -1.90 6.87
C PHE A 78 0.63 -1.56 7.13
N PRO A 79 1.21 -0.59 6.40
CA PRO A 79 2.65 -0.32 6.45
C PRO A 79 3.10 0.48 7.69
N HIS A 80 2.16 0.82 8.58
CA HIS A 80 2.41 1.61 9.79
C HIS A 80 3.16 0.84 10.86
N ASN A 81 2.92 -0.47 10.94
CA ASN A 81 3.56 -1.32 11.93
C ASN A 81 4.85 -1.90 11.33
N LYS A 82 6.01 -1.48 11.84
CA LYS A 82 7.31 -1.95 11.33
C LYS A 82 7.61 -3.40 11.68
N ASP A 83 6.89 -3.97 12.65
CA ASP A 83 7.14 -5.32 13.15
C ASP A 83 6.08 -6.31 12.64
N HIS A 84 5.04 -5.83 11.95
CA HIS A 84 3.92 -6.64 11.48
C HIS A 84 3.57 -6.26 10.03
N PHE A 85 4.13 -7.01 9.08
CA PHE A 85 3.96 -6.80 7.65
C PHE A 85 3.13 -7.87 6.96
N GLY A 86 2.43 -8.74 7.68
CA GLY A 86 1.52 -9.70 7.03
C GLY A 86 0.25 -9.02 6.48
N PRO A 87 -0.43 -9.68 5.53
CA PRO A 87 -1.70 -9.20 5.00
C PRO A 87 -2.75 -9.20 6.13
N TYR A 88 -3.37 -8.05 6.37
CA TYR A 88 -4.41 -7.91 7.39
C TYR A 88 -5.76 -8.40 6.88
N GLU A 89 -6.04 -8.15 5.61
CA GLU A 89 -7.30 -8.48 4.96
C GLU A 89 -7.04 -8.84 3.50
N HIS A 90 -7.94 -9.63 2.91
CA HIS A 90 -7.98 -9.92 1.49
C HIS A 90 -9.36 -9.58 0.95
N SER A 91 -9.40 -9.22 -0.32
CA SER A 91 -10.65 -9.03 -1.06
C SER A 91 -10.47 -9.57 -2.47
N THR A 92 -11.50 -10.15 -3.06
CA THR A 92 -11.46 -10.50 -4.48
C THR A 92 -12.06 -9.37 -5.32
N ILE A 93 -11.57 -9.20 -6.54
CA ILE A 93 -12.08 -8.17 -7.46
C ILE A 93 -13.54 -8.50 -7.85
N ASP A 94 -13.85 -9.78 -8.00
CA ASP A 94 -15.18 -10.27 -8.40
C ASP A 94 -16.18 -10.37 -7.25
N GLY A 95 -15.79 -10.01 -6.02
CA GLY A 95 -16.65 -10.08 -4.82
C GLY A 95 -16.92 -11.49 -4.28
N THR A 96 -16.20 -12.49 -4.78
CA THR A 96 -16.21 -13.86 -4.24
C THR A 96 -15.54 -13.91 -2.88
N ILE A 97 -16.19 -14.56 -1.90
CA ILE A 97 -15.60 -14.76 -0.58
C ILE A 97 -14.75 -16.03 -0.63
N LEU A 98 -13.43 -15.86 -0.58
CA LEU A 98 -12.47 -16.97 -0.47
C LEU A 98 -12.13 -17.19 1.00
N SER A 99 -12.11 -18.47 1.43
CA SER A 99 -11.60 -18.83 2.75
C SER A 99 -10.07 -18.71 2.77
N THR A 100 -9.50 -18.56 3.96
CA THR A 100 -8.05 -18.39 4.14
C THR A 100 -7.24 -19.54 3.54
N ASP A 101 -7.77 -20.76 3.59
CA ASP A 101 -7.12 -21.97 3.05
C ASP A 101 -6.97 -21.96 1.53
N GLN A 102 -7.73 -21.11 0.84
CA GLN A 102 -7.69 -20.96 -0.62
C GLN A 102 -6.69 -19.90 -1.08
N LEU A 103 -6.09 -19.14 -0.15
CA LEU A 103 -5.19 -18.04 -0.45
C LEU A 103 -3.74 -18.51 -0.35
N LYS A 104 -2.97 -18.41 -1.43
CA LYS A 104 -1.57 -18.86 -1.41
C LYS A 104 -0.67 -17.94 -0.59
N HIS A 105 -1.02 -16.66 -0.53
CA HIS A 105 -0.17 -15.63 0.09
C HIS A 105 -0.70 -15.11 1.43
N PHE A 106 -1.77 -15.69 1.98
CA PHE A 106 -2.27 -15.33 3.30
C PHE A 106 -1.70 -16.27 4.36
N LYS A 107 -0.77 -15.78 5.17
CA LYS A 107 -0.35 -16.46 6.40
C LYS A 107 -1.01 -15.75 7.57
N SER A 108 -1.94 -16.44 8.22
CA SER A 108 -2.44 -15.99 9.52
C SER A 108 -1.28 -16.00 10.50
N TYR A 109 -1.10 -14.91 11.25
CA TYR A 109 -0.21 -14.92 12.40
C TYR A 109 -0.84 -15.84 13.46
N GLU A 110 -0.08 -16.84 13.95
CA GLU A 110 -0.36 -17.53 15.22
C GLU A 110 0.15 -16.68 16.40
#